data_AF-A0A968MR68-F1
#
_entry.id   AF-A0A968MR68-F1
#
_cell.length_a   1.000
_cell.length_b   1.000
_cell.length_c   1.000
_cell.angle_alpha   90.00
_cell.angle_beta   90.00
_cell.angle_gamma   90.00
#
_symmetry.space_group_name_H-M   'P 1'
#
loop_
_entity.id
_entity.type
_entity.pdbx_description
1 polymer ?
#
loop_
_entity_poly.entity_id
_entity_poly.type
_entity_poly.pdbx_seq_one_letter_code
_entity_poly.pdbx_strand_id
1 'polypeptide(L)'
;MKRFVYIFFLILSLTCGVLNAQSQTDIKGIINKYVKVTTVVNALSVNVSSSIDFAQGDTVMIVQMKGAKYSSDDPNVIDDPVNMGKYELTVVNTVSGNTITFNSPLKIHIMLRNQFNS
;
A
#
# COMPACT_ATOMS: atom_id res chain seq x y z
N MET A 1 -36.88 14.95 -45.23
CA MET A 1 -35.45 14.70 -44.94
C MET A 1 -34.88 15.66 -43.90
N LYS A 2 -35.02 16.99 -44.03
CA LYS A 2 -34.50 17.98 -43.04
C LYS A 2 -34.98 17.75 -41.60
N ARG A 3 -36.26 17.40 -41.40
CA ARG A 3 -36.83 17.07 -40.07
C ARG A 3 -36.18 15.86 -39.38
N PHE A 4 -35.78 14.85 -40.15
CA PHE A 4 -35.08 13.67 -39.62
C PHE A 4 -33.65 14.01 -39.18
N VAL A 5 -32.98 14.92 -39.89
CA VAL A 5 -31.64 15.39 -39.52
C VAL A 5 -31.65 16.13 -38.18
N TYR A 6 -32.64 17.01 -37.95
CA TYR A 6 -32.77 17.71 -36.66
C TYR A 6 -33.06 16.76 -35.49
N ILE A 7 -33.87 15.73 -35.71
CA ILE A 7 -34.16 14.72 -34.67
C ILE A 7 -32.91 13.90 -34.34
N PHE A 8 -32.12 13.53 -35.35
CA PHE A 8 -30.85 12.82 -35.15
C PHE A 8 -29.85 13.66 -34.33
N PHE A 9 -29.69 14.95 -34.66
CA PHE A 9 -28.83 15.85 -33.90
C PHE A 9 -29.33 16.11 -32.47
N LEU A 10 -30.66 16.14 -32.25
CA LEU A 10 -31.25 16.26 -30.92
C LEU A 10 -30.92 15.03 -30.05
N ILE A 11 -31.06 13.82 -30.60
CA ILE A 11 -30.77 12.57 -29.89
C ILE A 11 -29.27 12.48 -29.55
N LEU A 12 -28.39 12.83 -30.49
CA LEU A 12 -26.95 12.82 -30.28
C LEU A 12 -26.51 13.80 -29.17
N SER A 13 -27.13 14.98 -29.11
CA SER A 13 -26.91 15.96 -28.04
C SER A 13 -27.38 15.46 -26.67
N LEU A 14 -28.49 14.71 -26.63
CA LEU A 14 -29.04 14.18 -25.38
C LEU A 14 -28.18 13.04 -24.82
N THR A 15 -27.55 12.24 -25.68
CA THR A 15 -26.70 11.10 -25.27
C THR A 15 -25.27 11.50 -24.91
N CYS A 16 -24.77 12.66 -25.34
CA CYS A 16 -23.41 13.12 -25.01
C CYS A 16 -23.29 13.61 -23.55
N GLY A 17 -24.38 14.13 -22.97
CA GLY A 17 -24.40 14.67 -21.61
C GLY A 17 -24.43 13.63 -20.47
N VAL A 18 -24.59 12.34 -20.78
CA VAL A 18 -24.64 11.25 -19.77
C VAL A 18 -23.29 10.55 -19.56
N LEU A 19 -22.23 11.01 -20.23
CA LEU A 19 -20.86 10.62 -19.90
C LEU A 19 -20.44 11.38 -18.64
N ASN A 20 -20.89 10.87 -17.49
CA ASN A 20 -20.42 11.29 -16.19
C ASN A 20 -18.89 11.20 -16.17
N ALA A 21 -18.23 12.35 -16.11
CA ALA A 21 -16.84 12.44 -15.69
C ALA A 21 -16.75 11.76 -14.31
N GLN A 22 -16.16 10.58 -14.25
CA GLN A 22 -15.81 9.95 -12.98
C GLN A 22 -14.72 10.82 -12.37
N SER A 23 -15.12 11.76 -11.50
CA SER A 23 -14.18 12.47 -10.64
C SER A 23 -13.40 11.45 -9.83
N GLN A 24 -12.10 11.67 -9.69
CA GLN A 24 -11.29 10.92 -8.75
C GLN A 24 -11.92 10.98 -7.36
N THR A 25 -12.14 9.83 -6.73
CA THR A 25 -12.60 9.77 -5.33
C THR A 25 -11.50 10.29 -4.42
N ASP A 26 -11.82 11.29 -3.60
CA ASP A 26 -10.91 11.78 -2.57
C ASP A 26 -10.47 10.63 -1.65
N ILE A 27 -9.15 10.47 -1.47
CA ILE A 27 -8.62 9.61 -0.41
C ILE A 27 -8.91 10.30 0.93
N LYS A 28 -9.85 9.74 1.71
CA LYS A 28 -10.22 10.22 3.05
C LYS A 28 -9.99 9.12 4.08
N GLY A 29 -9.79 9.51 5.34
CA GLY A 29 -9.62 8.57 6.47
C GLY A 29 -8.16 8.19 6.75
N ILE A 30 -7.97 7.15 7.55
CA ILE A 30 -6.65 6.58 7.86
C ILE A 30 -6.13 5.88 6.60
N ILE A 31 -5.10 6.45 5.98
CA ILE A 31 -4.52 5.96 4.72
C ILE A 31 -3.78 4.63 4.94
N ASN A 32 -2.99 4.56 6.01
CA ASN A 32 -2.16 3.40 6.31
C ASN A 32 -2.51 2.86 7.70
N LYS A 33 -2.78 1.55 7.77
CA LYS A 33 -2.99 0.83 9.02
C LYS A 33 -1.72 0.09 9.40
N TYR A 34 -1.35 0.16 10.67
CA TYR A 34 -0.13 -0.46 11.18
C TYR A 34 -0.44 -1.28 12.42
N VAL A 35 0.16 -2.48 12.48
CA VAL A 35 0.15 -3.30 13.68
C VAL A 35 1.57 -3.70 14.04
N LYS A 36 1.86 -3.75 15.34
CA LYS A 36 3.13 -4.24 15.84
C LYS A 36 3.18 -5.76 15.74
N VAL A 37 4.22 -6.27 15.07
CA VAL A 37 4.62 -7.69 15.18
C VAL A 37 5.20 -7.92 16.57
N THR A 38 4.64 -8.86 17.30
CA THR A 38 5.10 -9.26 18.64
C THR A 38 6.11 -10.40 18.56
N THR A 39 5.96 -11.31 17.59
CA THR A 39 6.87 -12.45 17.41
C THR A 39 6.87 -12.90 15.96
N VAL A 40 8.05 -13.23 15.43
CA VAL A 40 8.19 -13.95 14.17
C VAL A 40 8.18 -15.44 14.49
N VAL A 41 7.13 -16.15 14.09
CA VAL A 41 6.94 -17.57 14.45
C VAL A 41 7.79 -18.46 13.54
N ASN A 42 7.76 -18.19 12.25
CA ASN A 42 8.61 -18.83 11.23
C ASN A 42 8.67 -17.95 9.98
N ALA A 43 9.31 -18.45 8.92
CA ALA A 43 9.47 -17.70 7.67
C ALA A 43 8.13 -17.35 6.98
N LEU A 44 7.02 -17.98 7.34
CA LEU A 44 5.70 -17.81 6.75
C LEU A 44 4.69 -17.17 7.69
N SER A 45 5.05 -16.85 8.94
CA SER A 45 4.05 -16.41 9.92
C SER A 45 4.59 -15.53 11.03
N VAL A 46 3.73 -14.62 11.46
CA VAL A 46 3.99 -13.67 12.54
C VAL A 46 2.81 -13.61 13.48
N ASN A 47 3.09 -13.31 14.75
CA ASN A 47 2.09 -12.88 15.71
C ASN A 47 2.08 -11.36 15.79
N VAL A 48 0.88 -10.78 15.86
CA VAL A 48 0.67 -9.33 15.95
C VAL A 48 -0.11 -8.97 17.22
N SER A 49 -0.12 -7.69 17.59
CA SER A 49 -0.92 -7.23 18.74
C SER A 49 -2.43 -7.29 18.50
N SER A 50 -2.88 -7.15 17.25
CA SER A 50 -4.28 -7.33 16.83
C SER A 50 -4.37 -7.59 15.33
N SER A 51 -5.16 -8.56 14.89
CA SER A 51 -5.34 -8.90 13.47
C SER A 51 -6.60 -8.34 12.84
N ILE A 52 -7.36 -7.50 13.56
CA ILE A 52 -8.70 -7.03 13.17
C ILE A 52 -8.78 -6.34 11.80
N ASP A 53 -7.66 -5.75 11.38
CA ASP A 53 -7.56 -4.99 10.13
C ASP A 53 -6.98 -5.80 8.95
N PHE A 54 -6.76 -7.11 9.12
CA PHE A 54 -6.14 -7.97 8.12
C PHE A 54 -7.09 -9.09 7.70
N ALA A 55 -7.14 -9.34 6.40
CA ALA A 55 -7.88 -10.41 5.77
C ALA A 55 -7.00 -11.20 4.79
N GLN A 56 -7.45 -12.41 4.45
CA GLN A 56 -6.83 -13.20 3.39
C GLN A 56 -6.87 -12.41 2.06
N GLY A 57 -5.75 -12.36 1.36
CA GLY A 57 -5.58 -11.64 0.10
C GLY A 57 -5.03 -10.22 0.26
N ASP A 58 -4.93 -9.69 1.47
CA ASP A 58 -4.37 -8.36 1.68
C ASP A 58 -2.88 -8.33 1.34
N THR A 59 -2.47 -7.29 0.61
CA THR A 59 -1.06 -6.98 0.38
C THR A 59 -0.54 -6.17 1.55
N VAL A 60 0.46 -6.69 2.25
CA VAL A 60 1.02 -6.08 3.45
C VAL A 60 2.52 -5.83 3.29
N MET A 61 2.99 -4.79 3.96
CA MET A 61 4.42 -4.51 4.11
C MET A 61 4.85 -4.81 5.54
N ILE A 62 5.79 -5.73 5.70
CA ILE A 62 6.45 -5.99 6.98
C ILE A 62 7.71 -5.15 7.02
N VAL A 63 7.90 -4.38 8.09
CA VAL A 63 9.05 -3.50 8.25
C VAL A 63 9.73 -3.77 9.59
N GLN A 64 11.06 -3.86 9.53
CA GLN A 64 11.93 -3.78 10.69
C GLN A 64 12.82 -2.54 10.52
N MET A 65 12.48 -1.47 11.23
CA MET A 65 13.28 -0.25 11.18
C MET A 65 14.60 -0.44 11.94
N LYS A 66 15.69 0.00 11.34
CA LYS A 66 16.97 0.21 12.01
C LYS A 66 17.21 1.72 11.94
N GLY A 67 17.28 2.39 13.08
CA GLY A 67 17.39 3.85 13.11
C GLY A 67 18.51 4.33 12.18
N ALA A 68 18.20 5.32 11.33
CA ALA A 68 19.20 5.96 10.50
C ALA A 68 20.20 6.69 11.41
N LYS A 69 21.50 6.48 11.19
CA LYS A 69 22.53 7.28 11.86
C LYS A 69 22.67 8.58 11.10
N TYR A 70 22.36 9.69 11.77
CA TYR A 70 22.66 11.02 11.28
C TYR A 70 24.09 11.39 11.66
N SER A 71 24.71 12.22 10.83
CA SER A 71 26.03 12.74 11.09
C SER A 71 26.05 13.54 12.40
N SER A 72 27.12 13.38 13.18
CA SER A 72 27.34 14.20 14.38
C SER A 72 27.53 15.67 14.06
N ASP A 73 27.95 15.98 12.83
CA ASP A 73 28.40 17.30 12.42
C ASP A 73 27.32 18.07 11.63
N ASP A 74 26.39 17.34 10.99
CA ASP A 74 25.23 17.92 10.32
C ASP A 74 24.02 16.97 10.40
N PRO A 75 22.94 17.33 11.13
CA PRO A 75 21.74 16.51 11.24
C PRO A 75 20.98 16.32 9.91
N ASN A 76 21.34 17.06 8.86
CA ASN A 76 20.78 16.88 7.52
C ASN A 76 21.51 15.81 6.70
N VAL A 77 22.64 15.28 7.19
CA VAL A 77 23.45 14.25 6.54
C VAL A 77 23.22 12.91 7.23
N ILE A 78 22.91 11.87 6.44
CA ILE A 78 22.76 10.50 6.94
C ILE A 78 24.09 9.78 6.70
N ASP A 79 24.74 9.31 7.77
CA ASP A 79 26.01 8.61 7.74
C ASP A 79 25.89 7.16 7.23
N ASP A 80 24.72 6.52 7.44
CA ASP A 80 24.43 5.16 6.97
C ASP A 80 23.10 5.09 6.18
N PRO A 81 23.05 5.67 4.96
CA PRO A 81 21.85 5.67 4.13
C PRO A 81 21.53 4.30 3.52
N VAL A 82 22.40 3.30 3.73
CA VAL A 82 22.35 1.97 3.15
C VAL A 82 21.66 0.97 4.09
N ASN A 83 21.50 1.30 5.37
CA ASN A 83 21.02 0.34 6.38
C ASN A 83 19.89 0.91 7.27
N MET A 84 18.89 1.53 6.65
CA MET A 84 17.74 2.15 7.34
C MET A 84 16.72 1.12 7.88
N GLY A 85 16.99 -0.16 7.67
CA GLY A 85 16.12 -1.25 8.09
C GLY A 85 15.89 -2.26 6.99
N LYS A 86 14.93 -3.13 7.25
CA LYS A 86 14.56 -4.26 6.43
C LYS A 86 13.06 -4.21 6.16
N TYR A 87 12.66 -4.61 4.96
CA TYR A 87 11.25 -4.68 4.61
C TYR A 87 10.95 -5.86 3.71
N GLU A 88 9.67 -6.21 3.63
CA GLU A 88 9.17 -7.18 2.67
C GLU A 88 7.70 -6.88 2.32
N LEU A 89 7.36 -7.00 1.04
CA LEU A 89 5.98 -7.00 0.57
C LEU A 89 5.51 -8.44 0.37
N THR A 90 4.38 -8.78 0.96
CA THR A 90 3.82 -10.14 0.88
C THR A 90 2.30 -10.11 0.93
N VAL A 91 1.66 -11.25 0.68
CA VAL A 91 0.21 -11.38 0.69
C VAL A 91 -0.22 -12.29 1.84
N VAL A 92 -1.23 -11.84 2.59
CA VAL A 92 -1.83 -12.60 3.68
C VAL A 92 -2.53 -13.84 3.12
N ASN A 93 -2.14 -15.01 3.61
CA ASN A 93 -2.75 -16.29 3.27
C ASN A 93 -3.87 -16.65 4.24
N THR A 94 -3.62 -16.60 5.55
CA THR A 94 -4.66 -16.81 6.57
C THR A 94 -4.44 -15.93 7.79
N VAL A 95 -5.54 -15.65 8.50
CA VAL A 95 -5.55 -15.00 9.80
C VAL A 95 -6.25 -15.94 10.79
N SER A 96 -5.56 -16.31 11.88
CA SER A 96 -6.10 -17.16 12.93
C SER A 96 -5.74 -16.58 14.29
N GLY A 97 -6.74 -16.06 15.00
CA GLY A 97 -6.50 -15.21 16.17
C GLY A 97 -5.56 -14.06 15.78
N ASN A 98 -4.48 -13.88 16.54
CA ASN A 98 -3.46 -12.86 16.27
C ASN A 98 -2.27 -13.38 15.43
N THR A 99 -2.38 -14.56 14.84
CA THR A 99 -1.36 -15.11 13.94
C THR A 99 -1.76 -14.86 12.49
N ILE A 100 -0.86 -14.24 11.73
CA ILE A 100 -1.00 -14.01 10.30
C ILE A 100 -0.01 -14.92 9.58
N THR A 101 -0.48 -15.67 8.57
CA THR A 101 0.37 -16.46 7.68
C THR A 101 0.41 -15.85 6.29
N PHE A 102 1.50 -16.08 5.57
CA PHE A 102 1.76 -15.52 4.25
C PHE A 102 1.82 -16.60 3.18
N ASN A 103 1.56 -16.21 1.92
CA ASN A 103 1.61 -17.11 0.78
C ASN A 103 3.04 -17.48 0.35
N SER A 104 4.04 -16.74 0.82
CA SER A 104 5.45 -16.92 0.47
C SER A 104 6.33 -16.60 1.67
N PRO A 105 7.48 -17.30 1.83
CA PRO A 105 8.41 -17.02 2.90
C PRO A 105 8.91 -15.58 2.82
N LEU A 106 9.02 -14.90 3.95
CA LEU A 106 9.48 -13.52 4.04
C LEU A 106 10.92 -13.41 3.51
N LYS A 107 11.10 -12.71 2.38
CA LYS A 107 12.42 -12.41 1.84
C LYS A 107 12.82 -11.01 2.25
N ILE A 108 13.85 -10.93 3.08
CA ILE A 108 14.25 -9.67 3.67
C ILE A 108 14.96 -8.79 2.62
N HIS A 109 14.35 -7.66 2.26
CA HIS A 109 14.99 -6.62 1.46
C HIS A 109 15.55 -5.50 2.35
N ILE A 110 16.70 -4.95 2.00
CA ILE A 110 17.30 -3.81 2.71
C ILE A 110 16.65 -2.53 2.19
N MET A 111 16.22 -1.67 3.11
CA MET A 111 15.73 -0.33 2.78
C MET A 111 16.90 0.57 2.39
N LEU A 112 16.95 0.98 1.12
CA LEU A 112 17.91 1.94 0.59
C LEU A 112 17.22 3.26 0.27
N ARG A 113 17.92 4.38 0.43
CA ARG A 113 17.41 5.75 0.17
C ARG A 113 16.74 5.92 -1.20
N ASN A 114 17.20 5.22 -2.23
CA ASN A 114 16.74 5.41 -3.61
C ASN A 114 15.47 4.59 -3.98
N GLN A 115 14.91 3.80 -3.05
CA GLN A 115 13.80 2.88 -3.33
C GLN A 115 12.40 3.51 -3.16
N PHE A 116 12.31 4.76 -2.69
CA PHE A 116 11.05 5.48 -2.46
C PHE A 116 10.78 6.59 -3.48
N ASN A 117 11.64 6.74 -4.49
CA ASN A 117 11.46 7.70 -5.58
C ASN A 117 10.99 6.95 -6.84
N SER A 118 9.71 6.58 -6.88
CA SER A 118 9.01 6.13 -8.09
C SER A 118 7.78 6.96 -8.32
#